data_AF-A0A4Y7KFN0-F1
#
_entry.id   AF-A0A4Y7KFN0-F1
#
_cell.length_a   1.000
_cell.length_b   1.000
_cell.length_c   1.000
_cell.angle_alpha   90.00
_cell.angle_beta   90.00
_cell.angle_gamma   90.00
#
_symmetry.space_group_name_H-M   'P 1'
#
loop_
_entity.id
_entity.type
_entity.pdbx_description
1 polymer ?
#
loop_
_entity_poly.entity_id
_entity_poly.type
_entity_poly.pdbx_seq_one_letter_code
_entity_poly.pdbx_strand_id
1 'polypeptide(L)'
;MNSKLLQTEKDMRSFSPLWNPYRDTPSTDMINLLTQRVEDAKQAALKILGKSPYGSKRMRLTEETERFKEDNVKRPRTDFEEGIEASSTTEELKLQVQAYRDKIEELSKKLEEKEGETESLQDLNHTLIVKERKSNDELQEARKELINQLKGTGNSHASVRYKRMGELDSKPFQEACKKKYSGREERDVKALELCSLWEVSKSLFFPRVV
;
A
#
# COMPACT_ATOMS: atom_id res chain seq x y z
N MET A 1 -38.73 -61.52 59.30
CA MET A 1 -38.08 -60.60 58.34
C MET A 1 -38.62 -59.15 58.38
N ASN A 2 -39.53 -58.77 59.29
CA ASN A 2 -40.15 -57.44 59.25
C ASN A 2 -39.73 -56.48 60.37
N SER A 3 -38.78 -56.85 61.23
CA SER A 3 -38.32 -55.95 62.31
C SER A 3 -37.50 -54.76 61.75
N LYS A 4 -36.65 -54.98 60.73
CA LYS A 4 -35.86 -53.92 60.09
C LYS A 4 -36.75 -52.93 59.31
N LEU A 5 -37.74 -53.44 58.57
CA LEU A 5 -38.68 -52.61 57.82
C LEU A 5 -39.55 -51.74 58.74
N LEU A 6 -40.07 -52.31 59.83
CA LEU A 6 -40.85 -51.58 60.83
C LEU A 6 -40.01 -50.53 61.57
N GLN A 7 -38.74 -50.82 61.84
CA GLN A 7 -37.83 -49.85 62.45
C GLN A 7 -37.55 -48.69 61.49
N THR A 8 -37.28 -48.98 60.22
CA THR A 8 -37.05 -47.94 59.20
C THR A 8 -38.28 -47.09 58.92
N GLU A 9 -39.50 -47.64 59.00
CA GLU A 9 -40.73 -46.86 58.81
C GLU A 9 -40.99 -45.92 60.00
N LYS A 10 -40.62 -46.33 61.21
CA LYS A 10 -40.62 -45.46 62.39
C LYS A 10 -39.57 -44.35 62.29
N ASP A 11 -38.38 -44.67 61.79
CA ASP A 11 -37.30 -43.71 61.57
C ASP A 11 -37.63 -42.70 60.45
N MET A 12 -38.49 -43.08 59.49
CA MET A 12 -39.01 -42.13 58.48
C MET A 12 -40.09 -41.20 59.04
N ARG A 13 -40.92 -41.67 59.97
CA ARG A 13 -41.93 -40.83 60.63
C ARG A 13 -41.31 -39.83 61.62
N SER A 14 -40.09 -40.07 62.09
CA SER A 14 -39.37 -39.16 62.99
C SER A 14 -38.65 -38.01 62.27
N PHE A 15 -38.42 -38.10 60.96
CA PHE A 15 -37.79 -37.03 60.16
C PHE A 15 -38.72 -35.84 59.79
N SER A 16 -39.89 -35.77 60.43
CA SER A 16 -40.88 -34.67 60.43
C SER A 16 -41.86 -34.61 59.24
N PRO A 17 -43.18 -34.41 59.49
CA PRO A 17 -44.18 -34.18 58.44
C PRO A 17 -44.13 -32.79 57.78
N LEU A 18 -43.11 -31.96 58.10
CA LEU A 18 -42.96 -30.58 57.61
C LEU A 18 -41.75 -30.36 56.68
N TRP A 19 -40.98 -31.40 56.31
CA TRP A 19 -39.84 -31.25 55.40
C TRP A 19 -40.31 -30.92 53.97
N ASN A 20 -39.87 -29.79 53.42
CA ASN A 20 -40.23 -29.36 52.08
C ASN A 20 -39.04 -29.53 51.10
N PRO A 21 -39.10 -30.45 50.13
CA PRO A 21 -37.99 -30.78 49.22
C PRO A 21 -37.49 -29.62 48.35
N TYR A 22 -38.24 -28.51 48.28
CA TYR A 22 -37.87 -27.32 47.51
C TYR A 22 -37.26 -26.19 48.35
N ARG A 23 -37.34 -26.26 49.69
CA ARG A 23 -36.76 -25.25 50.60
C ARG A 23 -35.66 -25.80 51.49
N ASP A 24 -35.75 -27.07 51.87
CA ASP A 24 -34.88 -27.65 52.88
C ASP A 24 -33.83 -28.54 52.22
N THR A 25 -32.54 -28.30 52.50
CA THR A 25 -31.47 -29.19 52.03
C THR A 25 -31.51 -30.49 52.83
N PRO A 26 -31.60 -31.67 52.17
CA PRO A 26 -31.65 -32.93 52.87
C PRO A 26 -30.36 -33.19 53.65
N SER A 27 -30.49 -33.66 54.90
CA SER A 27 -29.33 -34.04 55.72
C SER A 27 -28.57 -35.20 55.07
N THR A 28 -27.24 -35.23 55.25
CA THR A 28 -26.36 -36.28 54.72
C THR A 28 -26.85 -37.69 55.08
N ASP A 29 -27.41 -37.88 56.28
CA ASP A 29 -27.96 -39.17 56.70
C ASP A 29 -29.22 -39.56 55.90
N MET A 30 -30.06 -38.58 55.55
CA MET A 30 -31.22 -38.79 54.69
C MET A 30 -30.77 -39.15 53.26
N ILE A 31 -29.76 -38.44 52.74
CA ILE A 31 -29.18 -38.71 51.41
C ILE A 31 -28.60 -40.13 51.36
N ASN A 32 -27.82 -40.51 52.37
CA ASN A 32 -27.20 -41.84 52.44
C ASN A 32 -28.25 -42.94 52.58
N LEU A 33 -29.28 -42.73 53.40
CA LEU A 33 -30.38 -43.69 53.57
C LEU A 33 -31.19 -43.87 52.27
N LEU A 34 -31.49 -42.77 51.56
CA LEU A 34 -32.17 -42.81 50.27
C LEU A 34 -31.31 -43.50 49.20
N THR A 35 -30.01 -43.21 49.17
CA THR A 35 -29.07 -43.83 48.22
C THR A 35 -28.97 -45.33 48.44
N GLN A 36 -28.84 -45.77 49.70
CA GLN A 36 -28.84 -47.19 50.04
C GLN A 36 -30.15 -47.87 49.63
N ARG A 37 -31.29 -47.19 49.80
CA ARG A 37 -32.61 -47.74 49.42
C ARG A 37 -32.78 -47.86 47.90
N VAL A 38 -32.24 -46.93 47.13
CA VAL A 38 -32.22 -47.02 45.65
C VAL A 38 -31.36 -48.21 45.20
N GLU A 39 -30.20 -48.43 45.82
CA GLU A 39 -29.34 -49.57 45.48
C GLU A 39 -29.96 -50.91 45.92
N ASP A 40 -30.55 -50.98 47.13
CA ASP A 40 -31.26 -52.18 47.60
C ASP A 40 -32.46 -52.52 46.70
N ALA A 41 -33.22 -51.50 46.25
CA ALA A 41 -34.33 -51.68 45.31
C ALA A 41 -33.85 -52.14 43.92
N LYS A 42 -32.71 -51.61 43.45
CA LYS A 42 -32.06 -52.03 42.19
C LYS A 42 -31.60 -53.50 42.27
N GLN A 43 -31.01 -53.92 43.38
CA GLN A 43 -30.58 -55.31 43.60
C GLN A 43 -31.78 -56.26 43.72
N ALA A 44 -32.89 -55.83 44.35
CA ALA A 44 -34.13 -56.58 44.37
C ALA A 44 -34.74 -56.72 42.96
N ALA A 45 -34.75 -55.63 42.18
CA ALA A 45 -35.25 -55.63 40.80
C ALA A 45 -34.42 -56.53 39.87
N LEU A 46 -33.08 -56.52 40.00
CA LEU A 46 -32.19 -57.43 39.26
C LEU A 46 -32.47 -58.90 39.56
N LYS A 47 -32.74 -59.25 40.83
CA LYS A 47 -33.13 -60.61 41.22
C LYS A 47 -34.51 -61.04 40.70
N ILE A 48 -35.41 -60.08 40.46
CA ILE A 48 -36.74 -60.33 39.86
C ILE A 48 -36.62 -60.47 38.33
N LEU A 49 -35.87 -59.57 37.68
CA LEU A 49 -35.64 -59.57 36.23
C LEU A 49 -34.82 -60.78 35.74
N GLY A 50 -33.85 -61.26 36.53
CA GLY A 50 -33.06 -62.46 36.22
C GLY A 50 -33.87 -63.76 36.19
N LYS A 51 -35.15 -63.74 36.61
CA LYS A 51 -36.06 -64.90 36.59
C LYS A 51 -37.06 -64.86 35.43
N SER A 52 -37.07 -63.81 34.60
CA SER A 52 -38.00 -63.65 33.48
C SER A 52 -37.37 -64.06 32.14
N PRO A 53 -37.97 -65.00 31.37
CA PRO A 53 -37.42 -65.46 30.09
C PRO A 53 -37.36 -64.37 29.00
N TYR A 54 -37.96 -63.21 29.21
CA TYR A 54 -37.92 -62.06 28.29
C TYR A 54 -36.85 -61.00 28.63
N GLY A 55 -36.12 -61.14 29.74
CA GLY A 55 -35.11 -60.18 30.18
C GLY A 55 -33.82 -60.14 29.33
N SER A 56 -33.48 -61.25 28.66
CA SER A 56 -32.17 -61.42 28.00
C SER A 56 -31.97 -60.54 26.75
N LYS A 57 -33.04 -60.22 26.01
CA LYS A 57 -32.93 -59.41 24.78
C LYS A 57 -32.92 -57.91 25.08
N ARG A 58 -33.64 -57.48 26.11
CA ARG A 58 -33.64 -56.08 26.58
C ARG A 58 -32.31 -55.71 27.26
N MET A 59 -31.75 -56.63 28.05
CA MET A 59 -30.42 -56.47 28.66
C MET A 59 -29.31 -56.30 27.62
N ARG A 60 -29.34 -57.07 26.52
CA ARG A 60 -28.37 -56.92 25.43
C ARG A 60 -28.43 -55.56 24.75
N LEU A 61 -29.64 -55.05 24.50
CA LEU A 61 -29.81 -53.72 23.91
C LEU A 61 -29.38 -52.62 24.88
N THR A 62 -29.69 -52.75 26.18
CA THR A 62 -29.24 -51.77 27.17
C THR A 62 -27.72 -51.82 27.35
N GLU A 63 -27.11 -53.00 27.42
CA GLU A 63 -25.66 -53.18 27.47
C GLU A 63 -24.98 -52.70 26.19
N GLU A 64 -25.57 -52.90 25.00
CA GLU A 64 -25.05 -52.33 23.75
C GLU A 64 -25.12 -50.81 23.75
N THR A 65 -26.21 -50.21 24.23
CA THR A 65 -26.28 -48.74 24.34
C THR A 65 -25.34 -48.18 25.41
N GLU A 66 -25.11 -48.91 26.50
CA GLU A 66 -24.17 -48.54 27.56
C GLU A 66 -22.72 -48.68 27.06
N ARG A 67 -22.39 -49.74 26.32
CA ARG A 67 -21.09 -49.87 25.63
C ARG A 67 -20.89 -48.78 24.58
N PHE A 68 -21.91 -48.44 23.81
CA PHE A 68 -21.82 -47.35 22.83
C PHE A 68 -21.60 -45.99 23.50
N LYS A 69 -22.16 -45.78 24.69
CA LYS A 69 -21.90 -44.59 25.53
C LYS A 69 -20.49 -44.62 26.13
N GLU A 70 -20.07 -45.75 26.68
CA GLU A 70 -18.71 -45.91 27.24
C GLU A 70 -17.62 -45.78 26.17
N ASP A 71 -17.83 -46.34 24.98
CA ASP A 71 -16.89 -46.25 23.86
C ASP A 71 -16.82 -44.84 23.29
N ASN A 72 -17.90 -44.05 23.34
CA ASN A 72 -17.84 -42.61 23.02
C ASN A 72 -17.13 -41.81 24.12
N VAL A 73 -17.21 -42.23 25.38
CA VAL A 73 -16.48 -41.60 26.50
C VAL A 73 -15.00 -41.97 26.51
N LYS A 74 -14.60 -43.10 25.91
CA LYS A 74 -13.22 -43.61 25.86
C LYS A 74 -12.41 -43.23 24.61
N ARG A 75 -13.00 -42.55 23.61
CA ARG A 75 -12.19 -41.97 22.51
C ARG A 75 -11.33 -40.83 23.08
N PRO A 76 -9.99 -40.87 22.95
CA PRO A 76 -9.14 -39.74 23.31
C PRO A 76 -9.54 -38.54 22.46
N ARG A 77 -9.64 -37.37 23.10
CA ARG A 77 -9.88 -36.07 22.45
C ARG A 77 -8.67 -35.67 21.60
N THR A 78 -8.56 -36.17 20.37
CA THR A 78 -7.61 -35.65 19.37
C THR A 78 -8.08 -34.32 18.76
N ASP A 79 -9.36 -34.00 18.92
CA ASP A 79 -10.03 -32.91 18.22
C ASP A 79 -9.84 -31.54 18.90
N PHE A 80 -9.25 -31.52 20.11
CA PHE A 80 -8.99 -30.28 20.86
C PHE A 80 -7.58 -29.72 20.61
N GLU A 81 -6.59 -30.58 20.36
CA GLU A 81 -5.21 -30.17 20.05
C GLU A 81 -5.11 -29.64 18.62
N GLU A 82 -5.72 -30.31 17.63
CA GLU A 82 -5.85 -29.81 16.27
C GLU A 82 -6.60 -28.46 16.21
N GLY A 83 -7.60 -28.26 17.09
CA GLY A 83 -8.35 -27.00 17.19
C GLY A 83 -7.55 -25.85 17.82
N ILE A 84 -6.68 -26.12 18.80
CA ILE A 84 -5.81 -25.11 19.42
C ILE A 84 -4.65 -24.74 18.48
N GLU A 85 -4.09 -25.71 17.77
CA GLU A 85 -3.01 -25.49 16.80
C GLU A 85 -3.52 -24.81 15.52
N ALA A 86 -4.71 -25.17 15.04
CA ALA A 86 -5.41 -24.41 14.00
C ALA A 86 -5.81 -23.00 14.47
N SER A 87 -6.15 -22.83 15.75
CA SER A 87 -6.46 -21.50 16.33
C SER A 87 -5.22 -20.61 16.46
N SER A 88 -4.07 -21.15 16.87
CA SER A 88 -2.83 -20.36 17.00
C SER A 88 -2.26 -19.96 15.63
N THR A 89 -2.27 -20.90 14.67
CA THR A 89 -1.83 -20.64 13.29
C THR A 89 -2.76 -19.66 12.56
N THR A 90 -4.07 -19.69 12.82
CA THR A 90 -4.99 -18.68 12.26
C THR A 90 -4.78 -17.30 12.86
N GLU A 91 -4.40 -17.17 14.14
CA GLU A 91 -4.02 -15.88 14.73
C GLU A 91 -2.70 -15.33 14.17
N GLU A 92 -1.68 -16.16 13.98
CA GLU A 92 -0.41 -15.77 13.34
C GLU A 92 -0.61 -15.29 11.89
N LEU A 93 -1.40 -16.03 11.10
CA LEU A 93 -1.75 -15.62 9.75
C LEU A 93 -2.55 -14.29 9.75
N LYS A 94 -3.43 -14.08 10.74
CA LYS A 94 -4.15 -12.81 10.92
C LYS A 94 -3.19 -11.65 11.18
N LEU A 95 -2.22 -11.83 12.06
CA LEU A 95 -1.21 -10.83 12.38
C LEU A 95 -0.32 -10.51 11.16
N GLN A 96 0.08 -11.53 10.39
CA GLN A 96 0.80 -11.30 9.13
C GLN A 96 -0.05 -10.53 8.12
N VAL A 97 -1.30 -10.93 7.90
CA VAL A 97 -2.21 -10.22 6.99
C VAL A 97 -2.39 -8.76 7.42
N GLN A 98 -2.50 -8.50 8.72
CA GLN A 98 -2.58 -7.13 9.22
C GLN A 98 -1.28 -6.35 8.97
N ALA A 99 -0.12 -6.93 9.26
CA ALA A 99 1.17 -6.30 8.98
C ALA A 99 1.37 -5.99 7.48
N TYR A 100 0.93 -6.89 6.59
CA TYR A 100 0.94 -6.65 5.15
C TYR A 100 -0.03 -5.54 4.74
N ARG A 101 -1.21 -5.46 5.35
CA ARG A 101 -2.16 -4.35 5.10
C ARG A 101 -1.57 -3.01 5.50
N ASP A 102 -1.00 -2.92 6.70
CA ASP A 102 -0.36 -1.69 7.18
C ASP A 102 0.79 -1.28 6.26
N LYS A 103 1.57 -2.25 5.77
CA LYS A 103 2.65 -1.99 4.80
C LYS A 103 2.14 -1.50 3.45
N ILE A 104 1.05 -2.09 2.95
CA ILE A 104 0.41 -1.66 1.70
C ILE A 104 -0.13 -0.24 1.84
N GLU A 105 -0.71 0.11 2.98
CA GLU A 105 -1.23 1.46 3.25
C GLU A 105 -0.09 2.49 3.33
N GLU A 106 1.01 2.15 4.03
CA GLU A 106 2.20 2.99 4.09
C GLU A 106 2.81 3.23 2.69
N LEU A 107 2.90 2.18 1.87
CA LEU A 107 3.42 2.28 0.51
C LEU A 107 2.48 3.06 -0.41
N SER A 108 1.17 2.88 -0.27
CA SER A 108 0.16 3.63 -1.03
C SER A 108 0.24 5.12 -0.73
N LYS A 109 0.36 5.50 0.54
CA LYS A 109 0.52 6.90 0.95
C LYS A 109 1.81 7.51 0.41
N LYS A 110 2.94 6.79 0.51
CA LYS A 110 4.22 7.25 -0.07
C LYS A 110 4.15 7.41 -1.59
N LEU A 111 3.39 6.54 -2.26
CA LEU A 111 3.18 6.63 -3.70
C LEU A 111 2.40 7.90 -4.05
N GLU A 112 1.28 8.16 -3.36
CA GLU A 112 0.47 9.37 -3.55
C GLU A 112 1.28 10.66 -3.28
N GLU A 113 2.07 10.70 -2.22
CA GLU A 113 2.98 11.82 -1.92
C GLU A 113 3.98 12.04 -3.07
N LYS A 114 4.58 10.97 -3.60
CA LYS A 114 5.55 11.05 -4.70
C LYS A 114 4.91 11.41 -6.03
N GLU A 115 3.68 10.97 -6.28
CA GLU A 115 2.90 11.35 -7.45
C GLU A 115 2.61 12.86 -7.44
N GLY A 116 2.16 13.41 -6.31
CA GLY A 116 1.95 14.85 -6.15
C GLY A 116 3.24 15.68 -6.24
N GLU A 117 4.35 15.21 -5.67
CA GLU A 117 5.66 15.83 -5.88
C GLU A 117 6.07 15.83 -7.36
N THR A 118 5.79 14.74 -8.08
CA THR A 118 6.15 14.62 -9.49
C THR A 118 5.30 15.54 -10.36
N GLU A 119 3.99 15.61 -10.12
CA GLU A 119 3.06 16.52 -10.82
C GLU A 119 3.48 17.98 -10.60
N SER A 120 3.70 18.39 -9.36
CA SER A 120 4.14 19.75 -9.05
C SER A 120 5.50 20.11 -9.68
N LEU A 121 6.44 19.17 -9.76
CA LEU A 121 7.71 19.36 -10.48
C LEU A 121 7.51 19.46 -11.99
N GLN A 122 6.59 18.69 -12.57
CA GLN A 122 6.25 18.78 -14.00
C GLN A 122 5.62 20.13 -14.34
N ASP A 123 4.69 20.62 -13.53
CA ASP A 123 4.05 21.93 -13.69
C ASP A 123 5.07 23.07 -13.59
N LEU A 124 5.96 22.98 -12.60
CA LEU A 124 7.03 23.95 -12.43
C LEU A 124 7.97 23.95 -13.65
N ASN A 125 8.37 22.77 -14.13
CA ASN A 125 9.23 22.63 -15.29
C ASN A 125 8.56 23.23 -16.55
N HIS A 126 7.29 22.90 -16.79
CA HIS A 126 6.53 23.49 -17.91
C HIS A 126 6.50 25.03 -17.84
N THR A 127 6.23 25.57 -16.64
CA THR A 127 6.23 27.01 -16.40
C THR A 127 7.59 27.64 -16.68
N LEU A 128 8.68 27.00 -16.25
CA LEU A 128 10.05 27.48 -16.48
C LEU A 128 10.40 27.47 -17.97
N ILE A 129 10.06 26.41 -18.70
CA ILE A 129 10.27 26.34 -20.16
C ILE A 129 9.55 27.50 -20.87
N VAL A 130 8.30 27.76 -20.49
CA VAL A 130 7.53 28.86 -21.10
C VAL A 130 8.17 30.22 -20.80
N LYS A 131 8.63 30.44 -19.57
CA LYS A 131 9.31 31.69 -19.18
C LYS A 131 10.64 31.88 -19.89
N GLU A 132 11.43 30.82 -20.00
CA GLU A 132 12.74 30.85 -20.67
C GLU A 132 12.58 31.18 -22.16
N ARG A 133 11.65 30.51 -22.85
CA ARG A 133 11.34 30.83 -24.26
C ARG A 133 10.91 32.28 -24.43
N LYS A 134 9.97 32.77 -23.62
CA LYS A 134 9.52 34.17 -23.68
C LYS A 134 10.66 35.16 -23.45
N SER A 135 11.47 34.93 -22.41
CA SER A 135 12.60 35.81 -22.10
C SER A 135 13.67 35.77 -23.20
N ASN A 136 13.91 34.61 -23.80
CA ASN A 136 14.81 34.48 -24.94
C ASN A 136 14.27 35.22 -26.17
N ASP A 137 12.96 35.11 -26.47
CA ASP A 137 12.33 35.84 -27.58
C ASP A 137 12.45 37.35 -27.36
N GLU A 138 12.15 37.84 -26.15
CA GLU A 138 12.33 39.25 -25.77
C GLU A 138 13.79 39.71 -25.93
N LEU A 139 14.75 38.90 -25.49
CA LEU A 139 16.17 39.18 -25.62
C LEU A 139 16.61 39.24 -27.09
N GLN A 140 16.12 38.31 -27.92
CA GLN A 140 16.40 38.28 -29.35
C GLN A 140 15.80 39.49 -30.06
N GLU A 141 14.57 39.88 -29.73
CA GLU A 141 13.94 41.09 -30.29
C GLU A 141 14.69 42.36 -29.85
N ALA A 142 15.06 42.49 -28.58
CA ALA A 142 15.87 43.60 -28.09
C ALA A 142 17.23 43.68 -28.81
N ARG A 143 17.88 42.53 -29.05
CA ARG A 143 19.13 42.46 -29.82
C ARG A 143 18.93 42.89 -31.28
N LYS A 144 17.87 42.41 -31.94
CA LYS A 144 17.55 42.78 -33.33
C LYS A 144 17.29 44.29 -33.44
N GLU A 145 16.52 44.84 -32.51
CA GLU A 145 16.20 46.26 -32.46
C GLU A 145 17.45 47.11 -32.26
N LEU A 146 18.32 46.75 -31.30
CA LEU A 146 19.59 47.43 -31.08
C LEU A 146 20.47 47.41 -32.35
N ILE A 147 20.59 46.25 -33.00
CA ILE A 147 21.33 46.13 -34.26
C ILE A 147 20.71 47.06 -35.32
N ASN A 148 19.39 47.10 -35.45
CA ASN A 148 18.72 47.93 -36.44
C ASN A 148 18.90 49.43 -36.17
N GLN A 149 18.80 49.87 -34.91
CA GLN A 149 19.09 51.26 -34.53
C GLN A 149 20.54 51.63 -34.84
N LEU A 150 21.51 50.78 -34.49
CA LEU A 150 22.92 51.03 -34.78
C LEU A 150 23.24 51.04 -36.28
N LYS A 151 22.54 50.25 -37.11
CA LYS A 151 22.66 50.31 -38.58
C LYS A 151 22.26 51.68 -39.13
N GLY A 152 21.22 52.31 -38.58
CA GLY A 152 20.74 53.63 -39.02
C GLY A 152 21.66 54.78 -38.64
N THR A 153 22.37 54.66 -37.51
CA THR A 153 23.17 55.77 -36.93
C THR A 153 24.64 55.80 -37.40
N GLY A 154 25.12 54.74 -38.05
CA GLY A 154 26.54 54.57 -38.43
C GLY A 154 27.09 55.61 -39.43
N ASN A 155 26.23 56.37 -40.10
CA ASN A 155 26.63 57.39 -41.09
C ASN A 155 26.71 58.82 -40.52
N SER A 156 26.55 59.00 -39.20
CA SER A 156 26.69 60.30 -38.54
C SER A 156 28.16 60.70 -38.36
N HIS A 157 28.50 61.98 -38.56
CA HIS A 157 29.82 62.56 -38.34
C HIS A 157 30.24 62.64 -36.84
N ALA A 158 29.78 61.70 -36.01
CA ALA A 158 30.12 61.63 -34.60
C ALA A 158 31.63 61.36 -34.37
N SER A 159 32.16 61.86 -33.26
CA SER A 159 33.56 61.68 -32.86
C SER A 159 33.90 60.22 -32.52
N VAL A 160 32.90 59.43 -32.13
CA VAL A 160 33.01 57.99 -31.88
C VAL A 160 32.13 57.26 -32.90
N ARG A 161 32.72 56.31 -33.63
CA ARG A 161 32.05 55.51 -34.66
C ARG A 161 32.10 54.03 -34.31
N TYR A 162 31.03 53.32 -34.68
CA TYR A 162 30.90 51.89 -34.47
C TYR A 162 31.08 51.19 -35.82
N LYS A 163 31.92 50.15 -35.87
CA LYS A 163 32.18 49.34 -37.07
C LYS A 163 31.67 47.94 -36.83
N ARG A 164 30.91 47.36 -37.76
CA ARG A 164 30.41 45.98 -37.57
C ARG A 164 31.57 45.01 -37.61
N MET A 165 31.47 43.94 -36.82
CA MET A 165 32.46 42.86 -36.86
C MET A 165 32.55 42.34 -38.29
N GLY A 166 33.68 42.68 -38.89
CA GLY A 166 33.98 42.28 -40.23
C GLY A 166 33.50 43.16 -41.39
N GLU A 167 32.97 44.35 -41.13
CA GLU A 167 32.78 45.36 -42.16
C GLU A 167 34.11 45.70 -42.84
N LEU A 168 34.15 45.67 -44.17
CA LEU A 168 35.34 46.01 -44.96
C LEU A 168 35.44 47.54 -45.10
N ASP A 169 36.63 48.08 -44.85
CA ASP A 169 36.90 49.49 -45.19
C ASP A 169 37.24 49.56 -46.68
N SER A 170 36.59 50.45 -47.42
CA SER A 170 36.81 50.61 -48.87
C SER A 170 38.06 51.43 -49.19
N LYS A 171 38.59 52.21 -48.23
CA LYS A 171 39.74 53.10 -48.44
C LYS A 171 41.02 52.39 -48.89
N PRO A 172 41.44 51.26 -48.29
CA PRO A 172 42.66 50.57 -48.71
C PRO A 172 42.59 50.07 -50.16
N PHE A 173 41.40 49.63 -50.61
CA PHE A 173 41.19 49.18 -51.99
C PHE A 173 41.27 50.33 -52.98
N GLN A 174 40.70 51.48 -52.64
CA GLN A 174 40.82 52.70 -53.43
C GLN A 174 42.28 53.16 -53.53
N GLU A 175 43.03 53.14 -52.41
CA GLU A 175 44.45 53.52 -52.41
C GLU A 175 45.31 52.54 -53.22
N ALA A 176 45.06 51.23 -53.13
CA ALA A 176 45.75 50.23 -53.93
C ALA A 176 45.46 50.39 -55.43
N CYS A 177 44.19 50.66 -55.80
CA CYS A 177 43.82 50.87 -57.20
C CYS A 177 44.36 52.19 -57.76
N LYS A 178 44.40 53.26 -56.97
CA LYS A 178 45.03 54.55 -57.34
C LYS A 178 46.49 54.39 -57.76
N LYS A 179 47.23 53.45 -57.15
CA LYS A 179 48.63 53.16 -57.47
C LYS A 179 48.81 52.31 -58.74
N LYS A 180 47.80 51.51 -59.12
CA LYS A 180 47.89 50.53 -60.21
C LYS A 180 47.28 50.99 -61.53
N TYR A 181 46.18 51.72 -61.47
CA TYR A 181 45.43 52.15 -62.65
C TYR A 181 45.63 53.65 -62.85
N SER A 182 45.48 54.15 -64.08
CA SER A 182 45.70 55.56 -64.43
C SER A 182 44.38 56.32 -64.55
N GLY A 183 43.35 55.65 -65.09
CA GLY A 183 42.01 56.21 -65.29
C GLY A 183 41.22 56.30 -63.99
N ARG A 184 40.55 57.44 -63.75
CA ARG A 184 39.74 57.65 -62.55
C ARG A 184 38.61 56.63 -62.44
N GLU A 185 37.82 56.47 -63.49
CA GLU A 185 36.68 55.54 -63.50
C GLU A 185 37.12 54.08 -63.36
N GLU A 186 38.21 53.71 -64.02
CA GLU A 186 38.79 52.36 -63.93
C GLU A 186 39.25 52.04 -62.50
N ARG A 187 39.89 52.99 -61.81
CA ARG A 187 40.30 52.83 -60.40
C ARG A 187 39.11 52.57 -59.49
N ASP A 188 38.02 53.32 -59.65
CA ASP A 188 36.86 53.25 -58.77
C ASP A 188 36.10 51.93 -58.98
N VAL A 189 35.91 51.52 -60.23
CA VAL A 189 35.31 50.22 -60.57
C VAL A 189 36.15 49.07 -60.03
N LYS A 190 37.47 49.08 -60.24
CA LYS A 190 38.37 48.02 -59.75
C LYS A 190 38.45 47.97 -58.23
N ALA A 191 38.38 49.11 -57.55
CA ALA A 191 38.33 49.16 -56.11
C ALA A 191 37.04 48.52 -55.57
N LEU A 192 35.89 48.82 -56.17
CA LEU A 192 34.61 48.22 -55.80
C LEU A 192 34.57 46.72 -56.07
N GLU A 193 35.04 46.27 -57.24
CA GLU A 193 35.13 44.83 -57.57
C GLU A 193 35.96 44.07 -56.53
N LEU A 194 37.12 44.62 -56.14
CA LEU A 194 37.98 44.01 -55.13
C LEU A 194 37.33 44.04 -53.74
N CYS A 195 36.69 45.13 -53.34
CA CYS A 195 35.92 45.19 -52.09
C CYS A 195 34.85 44.10 -52.04
N SER A 196 34.03 43.98 -53.09
CA SER A 196 32.94 42.99 -53.15
C SER A 196 33.46 41.56 -53.18
N LEU A 197 34.56 41.28 -53.88
CA LEU A 197 35.19 39.95 -53.87
C LEU A 197 35.61 39.54 -52.45
N TRP A 198 36.19 40.48 -51.71
CA TRP A 198 36.56 40.27 -50.32
C TRP A 198 35.35 40.13 -49.40
N GLU A 199 34.27 40.88 -49.62
CA GLU A 199 33.01 40.70 -48.86
C GLU A 199 32.42 39.30 -49.04
N VAL A 200 32.44 38.76 -50.26
CA VAL A 200 31.97 37.41 -50.57
C VAL A 200 32.86 36.35 -49.92
N SER A 201 34.19 36.47 -50.03
CA SER A 201 35.10 35.52 -49.35
C SER A 201 34.92 35.54 -47.84
N LYS A 202 34.54 36.70 -47.29
CA LYS A 202 34.41 36.91 -45.87
C LYS A 202 33.11 36.34 -45.28
N SER A 203 32.01 36.40 -46.04
CA SER A 203 30.73 35.81 -45.61
C SER A 203 30.79 34.29 -45.45
N LEU A 204 31.74 33.63 -46.12
CA LEU A 204 32.04 32.20 -45.95
C LEU A 204 32.74 31.88 -44.61
N PHE A 205 33.47 32.85 -44.03
CA PHE A 205 34.28 32.64 -42.82
C PHE A 205 33.56 33.06 -41.53
N PHE A 206 32.55 33.91 -41.65
CA PHE A 206 31.71 34.36 -40.55
C PHE A 206 30.25 34.07 -40.90
N PRO A 207 29.70 32.92 -40.46
CA PRO A 207 28.28 32.64 -40.63
C PRO A 207 27.47 33.80 -40.07
N ARG A 208 26.49 34.26 -40.84
CA ARG A 208 25.55 35.29 -40.38
C ARG A 208 24.86 34.71 -39.14
N VAL A 209 25.26 35.17 -37.96
CA VAL A 209 24.63 34.77 -36.70
C VAL A 209 23.19 35.29 -36.77
N VAL A 210 22.26 34.37 -37.02
CA VAL A 210 20.82 34.60 -37.00
C VAL A 210 20.39 34.90 -35.57
#